data_AF-A0A7C5H869-F1
#
_entry.id   AF-A0A7C5H869-F1
#
_cell.length_a   1.000
_cell.length_b   1.000
_cell.length_c   1.000
_cell.angle_alpha   90.00
_cell.angle_beta   90.00
_cell.angle_gamma   90.00
#
_symmetry.space_group_name_H-M   'P 1'
#
loop_
_entity.id
_entity.type
_entity.pdbx_description
1 polymer ?
#
loop_
_entity_poly.entity_id
_entity_poly.type
_entity_poly.pdbx_seq_one_letter_code
_entity_poly.pdbx_strand_id
1 'polypeptide(L)'
;MLLISLLLRSSGNSLLKKSLYQAYKPLLPKKEPMKCLSFIYNLTILLHENANEAKIDFHYSNQTLTIRADQSLYHAKEAIKSIEKPYPFAIILEARNKIPDYTF
;
A
#
# COMPACT_ATOMS: atom_id res chain seq x y z
N MET A 1 12.37 14.02 10.47
CA MET A 1 11.29 14.06 11.48
C MET A 1 9.95 14.51 10.87
N LEU A 2 9.83 15.72 10.31
CA LEU A 2 8.54 16.25 9.82
C LEU A 2 7.85 15.42 8.71
N LEU A 3 8.61 14.95 7.71
CA LEU A 3 8.09 14.07 6.65
C LEU A 3 7.43 12.81 7.21
N ILE A 4 8.14 12.13 8.13
CA ILE A 4 7.69 10.89 8.77
C ILE A 4 6.42 11.16 9.57
N SER A 5 6.40 12.24 10.38
CA SER A 5 5.21 12.63 11.16
C SER A 5 3.98 12.90 10.29
N LEU A 6 4.17 13.49 9.11
CA LEU A 6 3.08 13.72 8.14
C LEU A 6 2.56 12.43 7.52
N LEU A 7 3.44 11.47 7.21
CA LEU A 7 3.04 10.15 6.71
C LEU A 7 2.24 9.38 7.77
N LEU A 8 2.77 9.30 9.00
CA LEU A 8 2.08 8.68 10.14
C LEU A 8 0.68 9.30 10.38
N ARG A 9 0.56 10.62 10.26
CA ARG A 9 -0.73 11.32 10.45
C ARG A 9 -1.73 11.06 9.32
N SER A 10 -1.26 10.67 8.14
CA SER A 10 -2.10 10.48 6.94
C SER A 10 -2.76 9.10 6.85
N SER A 11 -2.44 8.18 7.78
CA SER A 11 -3.12 6.88 7.85
C SER A 11 -4.62 7.08 8.10
N GLY A 12 -5.44 6.68 7.13
CA GLY A 12 -6.88 6.53 7.29
C GLY A 12 -7.77 7.71 6.87
N ASN A 13 -7.26 8.89 6.48
CA ASN A 13 -8.13 9.95 5.96
C ASN A 13 -7.40 11.03 5.14
N SER A 14 -7.76 11.12 3.85
CA SER A 14 -7.35 12.12 2.85
C SER A 14 -5.83 12.34 2.73
N LEU A 15 -5.29 12.09 1.54
CA LEU A 15 -3.90 12.36 1.18
C LEU A 15 -3.50 13.81 1.52
N LEU A 16 -2.95 13.98 2.73
CA LEU A 16 -2.44 15.21 3.33
C LEU A 16 -3.50 16.31 3.50
N LYS A 17 -3.75 16.74 4.75
CA LYS A 17 -4.47 18.00 5.01
C LYS A 17 -3.78 19.13 4.23
N LYS A 18 -4.49 19.71 3.27
CA LYS A 18 -3.98 20.73 2.33
C LYS A 18 -3.28 21.89 3.04
N SER A 19 -3.83 22.33 4.17
CA SER A 19 -3.27 23.40 5.00
C SER A 19 -1.89 23.05 5.58
N LEU A 20 -1.72 21.82 6.10
CA LEU A 20 -0.44 21.36 6.65
C LEU A 20 0.61 21.17 5.55
N TYR A 21 0.22 20.62 4.40
CA TYR A 21 1.15 20.49 3.27
C TYR A 21 1.63 21.86 2.79
N GLN A 22 0.75 22.86 2.72
CA GLN A 22 1.11 24.22 2.33
C GLN A 22 2.07 24.88 3.33
N ALA A 23 1.82 24.73 4.63
CA ALA A 23 2.66 25.31 5.69
C ALA A 23 4.10 24.80 5.65
N TYR A 24 4.31 23.53 5.30
CA TYR A 24 5.63 22.89 5.29
C TYR A 24 6.17 22.61 3.89
N LYS A 25 5.54 23.14 2.84
CA LYS A 25 5.89 22.89 1.44
C LYS A 25 7.39 23.02 1.11
N PRO A 26 8.15 24.02 1.63
CA PRO A 26 9.58 24.15 1.34
C PRO A 26 10.45 23.01 1.89
N LEU A 27 9.97 22.32 2.93
CA LEU A 27 10.69 21.25 3.62
C LEU A 27 10.23 19.85 3.20
N LEU A 28 9.21 19.78 2.34
CA LEU A 28 8.59 18.54 1.93
C LEU A 28 8.97 18.18 0.49
N PRO A 29 8.92 16.88 0.14
CA PRO A 29 8.97 16.47 -1.25
C PRO A 29 7.87 17.13 -2.06
N LYS A 30 8.10 17.15 -3.38
CA LYS A 30 7.05 17.51 -4.34
C LYS A 30 5.81 16.61 -4.13
N LYS A 31 4.65 17.11 -4.53
CA LYS A 31 3.35 16.47 -4.32
C LYS A 31 3.33 15.01 -4.80
N GLU A 32 3.88 14.74 -5.97
CA GLU A 32 3.96 13.42 -6.59
C GLU A 32 4.72 12.38 -5.74
N PRO A 33 6.01 12.58 -5.39
CA PRO A 33 6.71 11.73 -4.43
C PRO A 33 5.94 11.56 -3.11
N MET A 34 5.29 12.63 -2.64
CA MET A 34 4.54 12.59 -1.39
C MET A 34 3.30 11.67 -1.47
N LYS A 35 2.60 11.65 -2.62
CA LYS A 35 1.53 10.69 -2.87
C LYS A 35 2.03 9.25 -2.86
N CYS A 36 3.17 8.98 -3.51
CA CYS A 36 3.77 7.64 -3.52
C CYS A 36 4.15 7.18 -2.11
N LEU A 37 4.81 8.03 -1.33
CA LEU A 37 5.20 7.71 0.04
C LEU A 37 3.97 7.42 0.92
N SER A 38 2.93 8.24 0.80
CA SER A 38 1.66 8.02 1.51
C SER A 38 0.99 6.71 1.10
N PHE A 39 1.00 6.37 -0.20
CA PHE A 39 0.47 5.11 -0.69
C PHE A 39 1.24 3.90 -0.15
N ILE A 40 2.56 3.92 -0.25
CA ILE A 40 3.43 2.83 0.24
C ILE A 40 3.20 2.61 1.73
N TYR A 41 3.16 3.70 2.51
CA TYR A 41 2.91 3.63 3.94
C TYR A 41 1.54 3.02 4.26
N ASN A 42 0.46 3.54 3.66
CA ASN A 42 -0.90 3.03 3.89
C ASN A 42 -1.06 1.57 3.45
N LEU A 43 -0.48 1.19 2.31
CA LEU A 43 -0.48 -0.20 1.84
C LEU A 43 0.25 -1.12 2.82
N THR A 44 1.38 -0.68 3.36
CA THR A 44 2.18 -1.47 4.30
C THR A 44 1.43 -1.68 5.62
N ILE A 45 0.82 -0.63 6.18
CA ILE A 45 0.01 -0.74 7.39
C ILE A 45 -1.18 -1.68 7.18
N LEU A 46 -1.90 -1.51 6.08
CA LEU A 46 -3.06 -2.35 5.76
C LEU A 46 -2.67 -3.82 5.62
N LEU A 47 -1.59 -4.12 4.89
CA LEU A 47 -1.08 -5.48 4.77
C LEU A 47 -0.65 -6.03 6.14
N HIS A 48 0.05 -5.24 6.95
CA HIS A 48 0.46 -5.68 8.29
C HIS A 48 -0.75 -6.02 9.19
N GLU A 49 -1.79 -5.19 9.18
CA GLU A 49 -3.00 -5.40 9.96
C GLU A 49 -3.85 -6.59 9.49
N ASN A 50 -3.80 -6.93 8.19
CA ASN A 50 -4.73 -7.89 7.58
C ASN A 50 -4.06 -9.19 7.10
N ALA A 51 -2.74 -9.32 7.18
CA ALA A 51 -2.00 -10.47 6.61
C ALA A 51 -1.46 -11.47 7.63
N ASN A 52 -1.84 -11.40 8.92
CA ASN A 52 -1.51 -12.41 9.95
C ASN A 52 -0.05 -12.93 9.91
N GLU A 53 0.93 -12.02 9.84
CA GLU A 53 2.37 -12.35 9.78
C GLU A 53 2.84 -13.09 8.51
N ALA A 54 2.05 -13.09 7.44
CA ALA A 54 2.44 -13.67 6.16
C ALA A 54 3.75 -13.05 5.62
N LYS A 55 4.57 -13.87 4.97
CA LYS A 55 5.74 -13.42 4.21
C LYS A 55 5.28 -12.85 2.87
N ILE A 56 5.40 -11.54 2.75
CA ILE A 56 4.94 -10.78 1.58
C ILE A 56 6.12 -10.37 0.69
N ASP A 57 6.01 -10.66 -0.60
CA ASP A 57 6.93 -10.21 -1.64
C ASP A 57 6.21 -9.25 -2.60
N PHE A 58 6.91 -8.22 -3.07
CA PHE A 58 6.38 -7.22 -3.99
C PHE A 58 7.13 -7.27 -5.33
N HIS A 59 6.40 -7.20 -6.44
CA HIS A 59 6.97 -7.06 -7.77
C HIS A 59 6.19 -6.01 -8.56
N TYR A 60 6.89 -5.05 -9.15
CA TYR A 60 6.27 -4.02 -9.99
C TYR A 60 6.84 -4.11 -11.40
N SER A 61 5.97 -4.37 -12.38
CA SER A 61 6.31 -4.42 -13.79
C SER A 61 5.07 -4.12 -14.63
N ASN A 62 5.24 -3.52 -15.81
CA ASN A 62 4.15 -3.24 -16.75
C ASN A 62 2.92 -2.57 -16.11
N GLN A 63 3.13 -1.55 -15.26
CA GLN A 63 2.06 -0.84 -14.53
C GLN A 63 1.18 -1.76 -13.68
N THR A 64 1.77 -2.83 -13.15
CA THR A 64 1.11 -3.81 -12.29
C THR A 64 1.98 -4.07 -11.08
N LEU A 65 1.40 -3.86 -9.89
CA LEU A 65 1.97 -4.26 -8.61
C LEU A 65 1.42 -5.64 -8.24
N THR A 66 2.26 -6.66 -8.31
CA THR A 66 1.95 -8.00 -7.81
C THR A 66 2.44 -8.12 -6.37
N ILE A 67 1.52 -8.48 -5.48
CA ILE A 67 1.79 -8.73 -4.06
C ILE A 67 1.58 -10.23 -3.82
N ARG A 68 2.65 -10.92 -3.45
CA ARG A 68 2.63 -12.36 -3.20
C ARG A 68 2.70 -12.61 -1.70
N ALA A 69 1.88 -13.51 -1.18
CA ALA A 69 1.98 -13.93 0.21
C ALA A 69 1.98 -15.45 0.33
N ASP A 70 2.59 -15.98 1.38
CA ASP A 70 2.52 -17.40 1.77
C ASP A 70 1.22 -17.78 2.48
N GLN A 71 0.32 -16.81 2.70
CA GLN A 71 -1.01 -17.01 3.26
C GLN A 71 -2.09 -16.29 2.43
N SER A 72 -3.36 -16.55 2.76
CA SER A 72 -4.49 -15.89 2.09
C SER A 72 -4.55 -14.39 2.43
N LEU A 73 -4.58 -13.55 1.40
CA LEU A 73 -4.74 -12.09 1.52
C LEU A 73 -6.19 -11.64 1.34
N TYR A 74 -7.17 -12.48 1.67
CA TYR A 74 -8.59 -12.17 1.40
C TYR A 74 -9.06 -10.86 2.05
N HIS A 75 -8.79 -10.68 3.35
CA HIS A 75 -9.15 -9.45 4.07
C HIS A 75 -8.39 -8.23 3.53
N ALA A 76 -7.10 -8.41 3.23
CA ALA A 76 -6.28 -7.35 2.62
C ALA A 76 -6.80 -6.95 1.23
N LYS A 77 -7.34 -7.88 0.44
CA LYS A 77 -7.91 -7.58 -0.90
C LYS A 77 -9.01 -6.55 -0.85
N GLU A 78 -9.95 -6.70 0.08
CA GLU A 78 -11.07 -5.77 0.20
C GLU A 78 -10.60 -4.43 0.73
N ALA A 79 -9.72 -4.44 1.73
CA ALA A 79 -9.20 -3.21 2.30
C ALA A 79 -8.33 -2.42 1.28
N ILE A 80 -7.54 -3.08 0.43
CA ILE A 80 -6.71 -2.42 -0.61
C ILE A 80 -7.56 -1.62 -1.61
N LYS A 81 -8.80 -2.04 -1.90
CA LYS A 81 -9.70 -1.30 -2.80
C LYS A 81 -10.02 0.11 -2.29
N SER A 82 -9.93 0.32 -0.97
CA SER A 82 -10.21 1.61 -0.32
C SER A 82 -9.01 2.58 -0.35
N ILE A 83 -7.81 2.11 -0.71
CA ILE A 83 -6.61 2.96 -0.75
C ILE A 83 -6.60 3.79 -2.06
N GLU A 84 -6.40 5.10 -1.92
CA GLU A 84 -6.17 5.99 -3.07
C GLU A 84 -4.79 5.70 -3.70
N LYS A 85 -4.78 5.37 -5.00
CA LYS A 85 -3.55 5.12 -5.76
C LYS A 85 -2.88 6.45 -6.17
N PRO A 86 -1.54 6.55 -6.13
CA PRO A 86 -0.83 7.75 -6.55
C PRO A 86 -0.94 8.00 -8.07
N TYR A 87 -1.05 6.92 -8.85
CA TYR A 87 -1.24 6.91 -10.31
C TYR A 87 -2.14 5.72 -10.71
N PRO A 88 -2.65 5.68 -11.95
CA PRO A 88 -3.35 4.50 -12.46
C PRO A 88 -2.38 3.32 -12.66
N PHE A 89 -2.54 2.24 -11.89
CA PHE A 89 -1.86 0.96 -12.08
C PHE A 89 -2.70 -0.18 -11.49
N ALA A 90 -2.48 -1.41 -11.94
CA ALA A 90 -3.16 -2.59 -11.44
C ALA A 90 -2.50 -3.11 -10.14
N ILE A 91 -3.29 -3.70 -9.23
CA ILE A 91 -2.77 -4.40 -8.06
C ILE A 91 -3.31 -5.83 -8.12
N ILE A 92 -2.43 -6.82 -8.14
CA ILE A 92 -2.76 -8.24 -8.18
C ILE A 92 -2.25 -8.89 -6.89
N LEU A 93 -3.09 -9.71 -6.26
CA LEU A 93 -2.73 -10.50 -5.10
C LEU A 93 -2.60 -11.97 -5.51
N GLU A 94 -1.44 -12.58 -5.24
CA GLU A 94 -1.18 -13.99 -5.51
C GLU A 94 -0.91 -14.71 -4.18
N ALA A 95 -1.66 -15.77 -3.89
CA ALA A 95 -1.34 -16.67 -2.78
C ALA A 95 -0.34 -17.73 -3.27
N ARG A 96 0.72 -17.99 -2.52
CA ARG A 96 1.69 -19.07 -2.78
C ARG A 96 1.14 -20.47 -2.52
N ASN A 97 -0.16 -20.62 -2.26
CA ASN A 97 -0.79 -21.92 -2.10
C ASN A 97 -0.85 -22.62 -3.46
N LYS A 98 0.20 -23.38 -3.78
CA LYS A 98 0.09 -24.55 -4.64
C LYS A 98 -0.92 -25.48 -3.97
N ILE A 99 -2.19 -25.39 -4.37
CA ILE A 99 -3.13 -26.48 -4.15
C ILE A 99 -2.49 -27.70 -4.82
N PRO A 100 -2.21 -28.81 -4.11
CA PRO A 100 -1.79 -30.03 -4.78
C PRO A 100 -2.96 -30.48 -5.66
N ASP A 101 -2.73 -30.65 -6.95
CA ASP A 101 -3.68 -31.31 -7.84
C ASP A 101 -3.82 -32.77 -7.38
N TYR A 102 -4.80 -33.05 -6.51
CA TYR A 102 -5.25 -34.41 -6.25
C TYR A 102 -6.28 -34.78 -7.32
N THR A 103 -5.83 -35.47 -8.36
CA THR A 103 -6.70 -36.31 -9.18
C THR A 103 -7.22 -37.46 -8.32
N PHE A 104 -8.53 -37.46 -8.05
CA PHE A 104 -9.28 -38.65 -7.63
C PHE A 104 -9.88 -39.34 -8.86
#